data_AF-A0A521ZUH9-F1
#
_entry.id   AF-A0A521ZUH9-F1
#
_cell.length_a   1.000
_cell.length_b   1.000
_cell.length_c   1.000
_cell.angle_alpha   90.00
_cell.angle_beta   90.00
_cell.angle_gamma   90.00
#
_symmetry.space_group_name_H-M   'P 1'
#
loop_
_entity.id
_entity.type
_entity.pdbx_description
1 polymer ?
#
loop_
_entity_poly.entity_id
_entity_poly.type
_entity_poly.pdbx_seq_one_letter_code
_entity_poly.pdbx_strand_id
1 'polypeptide(L)'
;MITSTSFTKPDSRRRLYVPAFIASLLLTICGMARAATVYDSAGFESPRFMLTQNMDGQDPIPPVGQGPWQQDNGTSTAVVEGNNPVEGAQSITVTRVGTVTGNTRWGIVKPVTPSGVSNIVEILFDMRVTYAALGYGPLFGIEAYDDSLGGRKLIGSLFLDAGSGDVVCQEAGTGLYKATGVHLSRNVHHHYKLAINFTTKTCSLFADGALLHIESFVDPSAVAFTDAPITTLAAASSSETGKAYFDNYKVNTTTSAFGYLAWRGDGTINRWDVGVSSNWFDGITTAAFTNGAAVVFDDSGSNSPAIDLQGTLLPGSITVNASNNFTFNSTGSISGTGGLTKQGSGTLTLNGSHSYSGGTTVGAGTLLVNNSNGPGTGPVLVQTGGTLGGNGSIAGGVTVLGGGVLSPGTSVGTLTISNALTLTNGAVLRFELGTNSDHLMVSGHLRLSGAFDITDAGGFGPGTYNLISYGSTISNAGVFIASAPVGYDYSINTNTPGQINLVVTTPPLPPAAPSGLAATPVSPTQINLAWTDNSTNETNFLIERSLNNVTFNQIALTGAGATSYPDTGLAGNTTYYYR
;
A
#
# COMPACT_ATOMS: atom_id res chain seq x y z
N MET A 1 -57.30 65.54 20.69
CA MET A 1 -57.94 64.38 20.04
C MET A 1 -58.32 64.79 18.62
N ILE A 2 -57.49 64.44 17.64
CA ILE A 2 -57.66 64.79 16.22
C ILE A 2 -57.14 63.54 15.49
N THR A 3 -57.99 62.61 15.02
CA THR A 3 -58.67 62.54 13.70
C THR A 3 -57.80 62.91 12.50
N SER A 4 -57.78 62.00 11.53
CA SER A 4 -56.96 61.98 10.32
C SER A 4 -57.00 63.25 9.45
N THR A 5 -55.87 63.53 8.80
CA THR A 5 -55.82 64.24 7.52
C THR A 5 -54.84 63.57 6.56
N SER A 6 -55.20 63.65 5.30
CA SER A 6 -54.81 62.88 4.13
C SER A 6 -53.44 63.23 3.53
N PHE A 7 -52.81 62.22 2.93
CA PHE A 7 -51.68 62.32 2.01
C PHE A 7 -52.00 63.09 0.72
N THR A 8 -51.02 63.84 0.23
CA THR A 8 -50.86 64.17 -1.19
C THR A 8 -49.54 63.60 -1.68
N LYS A 9 -49.61 62.85 -2.78
CA LYS A 9 -48.48 62.39 -3.61
C LYS A 9 -48.74 62.95 -5.01
N PRO A 10 -47.70 63.23 -5.81
CA PRO A 10 -47.81 62.91 -7.21
C PRO A 10 -46.72 61.96 -7.67
N ASP A 11 -47.08 61.31 -8.76
CA ASP A 11 -46.27 60.53 -9.68
C ASP A 11 -45.91 59.09 -9.29
N SER A 12 -46.19 58.09 -10.13
CA SER A 12 -46.98 58.06 -11.37
C SER A 12 -47.41 56.61 -11.61
N ARG A 13 -48.58 56.45 -12.20
CA ARG A 13 -49.36 55.22 -12.35
C ARG A 13 -48.61 54.14 -13.16
N ARG A 14 -48.70 52.88 -12.71
CA ARG A 14 -49.50 51.81 -13.36
C ARG A 14 -49.74 50.66 -12.37
N ARG A 15 -51.01 50.29 -12.20
CA ARG A 15 -51.46 49.12 -11.42
C ARG A 15 -51.40 47.87 -12.32
N LEU A 16 -51.08 46.71 -11.74
CA LEU A 16 -51.83 45.48 -11.98
C LEU A 16 -51.68 44.55 -10.77
N TYR A 17 -52.80 44.03 -10.27
CA TYR A 17 -52.90 43.04 -9.19
C TYR A 17 -53.58 41.81 -9.78
N VAL A 18 -52.96 40.62 -9.70
CA VAL A 18 -53.63 39.31 -9.65
C VAL A 18 -52.74 38.38 -8.78
N PRO A 19 -53.32 37.61 -7.83
CA PRO A 19 -52.59 36.87 -6.79
C PRO A 19 -52.34 35.39 -7.18
N ALA A 20 -51.27 34.76 -6.67
CA ALA A 20 -51.24 33.36 -6.21
C ALA A 20 -49.83 32.92 -5.77
N PHE A 21 -49.75 32.45 -4.52
CA PHE A 21 -49.02 31.29 -4.02
C PHE A 21 -47.50 31.10 -4.26
N ILE A 22 -46.82 30.90 -3.12
CA ILE A 22 -45.57 30.14 -2.88
C ILE A 22 -44.27 30.81 -3.33
N ALA A 23 -43.53 31.36 -2.35
CA ALA A 23 -42.12 31.04 -2.13
C ALA A 23 -41.57 31.77 -0.88
N SER A 24 -41.07 30.97 0.05
CA SER A 24 -39.98 31.28 1.00
C SER A 24 -40.14 32.47 1.96
N LEU A 25 -40.87 32.20 3.05
CA LEU A 25 -40.49 32.71 4.37
C LEU A 25 -39.27 31.92 4.85
N LEU A 26 -38.05 32.48 4.74
CA LEU A 26 -36.87 32.23 5.59
C LEU A 26 -35.67 32.95 4.96
N LEU A 27 -35.46 34.21 5.35
CA LEU A 27 -34.24 34.96 5.06
C LEU A 27 -33.43 35.11 6.36
N THR A 28 -32.24 34.52 6.34
CA THR A 28 -30.99 34.97 6.99
C THR A 28 -30.94 35.10 8.51
N ILE A 29 -30.39 34.08 9.16
CA ILE A 29 -29.36 34.26 10.20
C ILE A 29 -28.06 33.75 9.57
N CYS A 30 -27.28 34.66 9.00
CA CYS A 30 -25.94 34.36 8.50
C CYS A 30 -25.02 34.23 9.72
N GLY A 31 -24.63 33.01 10.08
CA GLY A 31 -23.62 32.77 11.10
C GLY A 31 -22.25 33.20 10.59
N MET A 32 -21.56 34.05 11.35
CA MET A 32 -20.18 34.43 11.06
C MET A 32 -19.26 33.40 11.71
N ALA A 33 -18.71 32.43 11.00
CA ALA A 33 -17.54 31.70 11.53
C ALA A 33 -16.28 32.51 11.20
N ARG A 34 -15.45 32.84 12.20
CA ARG A 34 -14.12 33.40 11.99
C ARG A 34 -13.13 32.31 12.39
N ALA A 35 -12.16 32.01 11.53
CA ALA A 35 -10.98 31.29 11.99
C ALA A 35 -10.02 32.29 12.67
N ALA A 36 -10.09 32.32 14.01
CA ALA A 36 -9.22 33.00 14.96
C ALA A 36 -9.23 34.55 14.98
N THR A 37 -9.66 35.14 16.11
CA THR A 37 -9.01 36.27 16.81
C THR A 37 -9.48 36.30 18.28
N VAL A 38 -8.68 36.82 19.23
CA VAL A 38 -9.16 37.31 20.56
C VAL A 38 -8.55 38.69 20.80
N TYR A 39 -9.34 39.57 21.42
CA TYR A 39 -9.00 40.94 21.79
C TYR A 39 -8.30 41.05 23.15
N ASP A 40 -7.44 42.07 23.19
CA ASP A 40 -6.97 42.93 24.30
C ASP A 40 -7.70 42.86 25.66
N SER A 41 -6.92 42.71 26.73
CA SER A 41 -6.99 43.65 27.87
C SER A 41 -5.63 43.77 28.59
N ALA A 42 -4.90 44.83 28.24
CA ALA A 42 -3.87 45.56 29.00
C ALA A 42 -2.50 44.89 29.34
N GLY A 43 -1.42 45.43 28.74
CA GLY A 43 -0.13 45.65 29.44
C GLY A 43 1.15 45.17 28.73
N PHE A 44 1.83 46.10 28.05
CA PHE A 44 3.26 46.18 27.66
C PHE A 44 4.19 44.96 27.86
N GLU A 45 4.87 44.53 26.79
CA GLU A 45 6.27 44.90 26.47
C GLU A 45 6.66 44.44 25.04
N SER A 46 7.42 45.27 24.34
CA SER A 46 8.19 44.87 23.14
C SER A 46 9.52 44.24 23.59
N PRO A 47 10.14 43.31 22.85
CA PRO A 47 11.04 43.76 21.77
C PRO A 47 11.14 42.86 20.51
N ARG A 48 11.21 43.56 19.36
CA ARG A 48 12.15 43.44 18.22
C ARG A 48 12.41 42.07 17.57
N PHE A 49 12.00 41.93 16.30
CA PHE A 49 12.84 41.39 15.21
C PHE A 49 12.48 42.03 13.84
N MET A 50 13.52 42.45 13.09
CA MET A 50 13.54 42.80 11.65
C MET A 50 13.97 41.54 10.85
N LEU A 51 13.79 41.30 9.55
CA LEU A 51 13.76 42.10 8.32
C LEU A 51 13.00 41.34 7.20
N THR A 52 12.30 42.13 6.37
CA THR A 52 12.11 42.07 4.90
C THR A 52 12.25 40.76 4.07
N GLN A 53 11.15 40.48 3.33
CA GLN A 53 10.99 39.87 1.99
C GLN A 53 10.36 38.44 1.85
N ASN A 54 9.09 38.49 1.39
CA ASN A 54 8.27 37.72 0.44
C ASN A 54 8.26 36.18 0.33
N MET A 55 7.05 35.61 0.53
CA MET A 55 6.54 34.32 0.02
C MET A 55 5.51 34.64 -1.07
N ASP A 56 5.68 34.16 -2.31
CA ASP A 56 4.63 34.29 -3.34
C ASP A 56 3.62 33.13 -3.22
N GLY A 57 2.31 33.30 -3.42
CA GLY A 57 1.63 34.42 -4.10
C GLY A 57 0.42 35.00 -3.35
N GLN A 58 0.62 36.25 -2.93
CA GLN A 58 -0.33 37.38 -2.91
C GLN A 58 -1.44 37.45 -1.85
N ASP A 59 -1.09 38.00 -0.69
CA ASP A 59 -1.83 39.09 -0.05
C ASP A 59 -0.83 40.11 0.56
N PRO A 60 -1.15 41.42 0.59
CA PRO A 60 -0.23 42.48 0.98
C PRO A 60 0.14 42.43 2.47
N ILE A 61 1.40 42.77 2.76
CA ILE A 61 2.02 42.84 4.09
C ILE A 61 1.19 43.73 5.03
N PRO A 62 0.56 43.21 6.09
CA PRO A 62 0.03 44.06 7.14
C PRO A 62 1.17 44.45 8.12
N PRO A 63 1.02 45.56 8.88
CA PRO A 63 2.04 46.04 9.82
C PRO A 63 2.48 44.99 10.85
N VAL A 64 3.70 45.16 11.38
CA VAL A 64 4.30 44.31 12.43
C VAL A 64 3.28 44.02 13.55
N GLY A 65 3.06 42.74 13.85
CA GLY A 65 2.01 42.25 14.75
C GLY A 65 0.78 41.64 14.06
N GLN A 66 0.77 41.58 12.72
CA GLN A 66 -0.34 41.04 11.92
C GLN A 66 0.05 39.96 10.90
N GLY A 67 1.21 39.30 11.07
CA GLY A 67 1.44 38.01 10.41
C GLY A 67 0.52 36.94 11.00
N PRO A 68 0.30 35.79 10.33
CA PRO A 68 -0.70 34.85 10.82
C PRO A 68 -0.22 34.11 12.07
N TRP A 69 1.03 34.21 12.50
CA TRP A 69 1.55 33.45 13.64
C TRP A 69 1.36 34.20 14.96
N GLN A 70 0.58 33.63 15.87
CA GLN A 70 0.37 34.16 17.23
C GLN A 70 0.74 33.13 18.31
N GLN A 71 1.44 33.60 19.34
CA GLN A 71 1.76 32.85 20.55
C GLN A 71 0.67 33.09 21.60
N ASP A 72 0.20 32.02 22.26
CA ASP A 72 -0.62 32.11 23.47
C ASP A 72 0.19 31.72 24.71
N ASN A 73 -0.07 32.41 25.84
CA ASN A 73 0.32 32.28 27.27
C ASN A 73 1.40 31.27 27.72
N GLY A 74 2.31 30.84 26.86
CA GLY A 74 3.33 29.82 27.10
C GLY A 74 4.75 30.30 26.85
N THR A 75 5.73 29.46 27.19
CA THR A 75 7.17 29.79 27.22
C THR A 75 7.99 29.22 26.06
N SER A 76 7.36 28.44 25.16
CA SER A 76 8.01 27.94 23.94
C SER A 76 8.37 29.09 22.99
N THR A 77 9.21 28.84 21.98
CA THR A 77 9.60 29.84 20.96
C THR A 77 9.34 29.31 19.56
N ALA A 78 8.77 30.11 18.67
CA ALA A 78 8.77 29.84 17.23
C ALA A 78 9.77 30.75 16.50
N VAL A 79 10.51 30.16 15.57
CA VAL A 79 11.46 30.88 14.73
C VAL A 79 11.13 30.59 13.27
N VAL A 80 11.00 31.65 12.48
CA VAL A 80 10.93 31.53 11.02
C VAL A 80 12.33 31.24 10.51
N GLU A 81 12.52 30.11 9.85
CA GLU A 81 13.75 29.71 9.19
C GLU A 81 13.63 29.95 7.68
N GLY A 82 14.44 30.87 7.15
CA GLY A 82 14.52 31.13 5.71
C GLY A 82 15.41 30.14 4.99
N ASN A 83 15.00 29.67 3.81
CA ASN A 83 15.70 28.72 2.95
C ASN A 83 16.18 27.44 3.66
N ASN A 84 15.25 26.51 3.87
CA ASN A 84 15.57 25.15 4.29
C ASN A 84 15.36 24.19 3.11
N PRO A 85 16.41 23.62 2.50
CA PRO A 85 16.27 22.80 1.29
C PRO A 85 15.47 21.50 1.51
N VAL A 86 15.20 21.13 2.77
CA VAL A 86 14.36 19.99 3.15
C VAL A 86 12.92 20.44 3.44
N GLU A 87 12.73 21.66 3.95
CA GLU A 87 11.47 22.20 4.49
C GLU A 87 10.94 23.42 3.69
N GLY A 88 11.24 23.47 2.39
CA GLY A 88 10.76 24.54 1.52
C GLY A 88 11.42 25.91 1.71
N ALA A 89 10.87 26.91 0.99
CA ALA A 89 11.46 28.24 0.93
C ALA A 89 11.37 29.00 2.27
N GLN A 90 10.36 28.69 3.11
CA GLN A 90 10.19 29.24 4.45
C GLN A 90 9.53 28.21 5.37
N SER A 91 10.28 27.73 6.37
CA SER A 91 9.78 26.81 7.39
C SER A 91 9.71 27.49 8.75
N ILE A 92 8.85 26.99 9.63
CA ILE A 92 8.78 27.48 11.02
C ILE A 92 9.15 26.38 11.97
N THR A 93 10.19 26.65 12.76
CA THR A 93 10.62 25.77 13.82
C THR A 93 9.95 26.19 15.12
N VAL A 94 9.08 25.33 15.64
CA VAL A 94 8.52 25.44 16.97
C VAL A 94 9.38 24.64 17.92
N THR A 95 10.04 25.32 18.85
CA THR A 95 10.85 24.69 19.91
C THR A 95 10.14 24.81 21.23
N ARG A 96 9.82 23.67 21.85
CA ARG A 96 9.34 23.65 23.23
C ARG A 96 10.51 23.77 24.20
N VAL A 97 10.44 24.73 25.11
CA VAL A 97 11.45 24.87 26.18
C VAL A 97 11.21 23.80 27.24
N GLY A 98 12.26 23.04 27.57
CA GLY A 98 12.20 22.02 28.63
C GLY A 98 11.91 22.65 30.00
N THR A 99 11.38 21.87 30.95
CA THR A 99 11.06 22.25 32.35
C THR A 99 9.80 23.09 32.59
N VAL A 100 9.06 23.49 31.55
CA VAL A 100 7.80 24.24 31.72
C VAL A 100 6.58 23.33 31.53
N THR A 101 5.73 23.28 32.55
CA THR A 101 4.43 22.61 32.53
C THR A 101 3.36 23.53 31.92
N GLY A 102 2.57 23.04 30.98
CA GLY A 102 1.48 23.79 30.35
C GLY A 102 1.44 23.63 28.84
N ASN A 103 0.32 24.05 28.25
CA ASN A 103 0.15 24.12 26.81
C ASN A 103 0.89 25.35 26.27
N THR A 104 1.63 25.20 25.18
CA THR A 104 2.08 26.36 24.40
C THR A 104 1.53 26.24 23.00
N ARG A 105 0.65 27.17 22.62
CA ARG A 105 0.04 27.20 21.30
C ARG A 105 0.75 28.23 20.43
N TRP A 106 1.13 27.78 19.24
CA TRP A 106 1.64 28.60 18.15
C TRP A 106 0.77 28.29 16.95
N GLY A 107 0.09 29.28 16.39
CA GLY A 107 -0.93 29.01 15.37
C GLY A 107 -0.97 30.04 14.27
N ILE A 108 -1.39 29.58 13.10
CA ILE A 108 -1.66 30.38 11.91
C ILE A 108 -3.11 30.89 11.99
N VAL A 109 -3.25 32.20 12.02
CA VAL A 109 -4.49 32.96 12.08
C VAL A 109 -4.85 33.33 10.65
N LYS A 110 -5.66 32.48 10.02
CA LYS A 110 -6.36 32.85 8.79
C LYS A 110 -7.86 32.67 8.97
N PRO A 111 -8.62 33.75 9.23
CA PRO A 111 -10.07 33.67 9.28
C PRO A 111 -10.62 33.23 7.94
N VAL A 112 -11.41 32.16 7.98
CA VAL A 112 -12.18 31.67 6.84
C VAL A 112 -13.63 31.80 7.22
N THR A 113 -14.36 32.60 6.45
CA THR A 113 -15.82 32.64 6.49
C THR A 113 -16.32 31.69 5.39
N PRO A 114 -16.87 30.52 5.74
CA PRO A 114 -17.53 29.68 4.74
C PRO A 114 -18.66 30.50 4.09
N SER A 115 -18.61 30.71 2.78
CA SER A 115 -19.65 31.44 2.03
C SER A 115 -20.26 30.54 0.97
N GLY A 116 -21.59 30.55 0.84
CA GLY A 116 -22.31 29.65 -0.07
C GLY A 116 -22.34 28.19 0.40
N VAL A 117 -22.44 27.23 -0.53
CA VAL A 117 -22.43 25.77 -0.29
C VAL A 117 -21.05 25.19 0.04
N SER A 118 -20.03 26.05 0.24
CA SER A 118 -18.68 25.64 0.64
C SER A 118 -18.67 25.23 2.10
N ASN A 119 -19.08 23.99 2.35
CA ASN A 119 -19.30 23.45 3.69
C ASN A 119 -18.07 22.76 4.27
N ILE A 120 -16.96 22.70 3.52
CA ILE A 120 -15.69 22.15 4.01
C ILE A 120 -14.61 23.22 3.96
N VAL A 121 -13.87 23.31 5.06
CA VAL A 121 -12.58 23.99 5.14
C VAL A 121 -11.48 22.93 5.25
N GLU A 122 -10.54 22.92 4.32
CA GLU A 122 -9.36 22.07 4.38
C GLU A 122 -8.17 22.90 4.85
N ILE A 123 -7.50 22.42 5.90
CA ILE A 123 -6.24 22.96 6.41
C ILE A 123 -5.16 21.96 6.03
N LEU A 124 -4.26 22.37 5.14
CA LEU A 124 -3.12 21.57 4.69
C LEU A 124 -1.86 22.14 5.30
N PHE A 125 -0.93 21.27 5.67
CA PHE A 125 0.40 21.66 6.13
C PHE A 125 1.34 20.46 6.07
N ASP A 126 2.62 20.74 5.93
CA ASP A 126 3.66 19.74 6.05
C ASP A 126 4.28 19.87 7.44
N MET A 127 4.57 18.74 8.07
CA MET A 127 5.24 18.75 9.36
C MET A 127 6.30 17.66 9.44
N ARG A 128 7.44 18.03 10.01
CA ARG A 128 8.49 17.11 10.44
C ARG A 128 8.78 17.34 11.91
N VAL A 129 8.75 16.28 12.70
CA VAL A 129 9.11 16.35 14.13
C VAL A 129 10.48 15.74 14.35
N THR A 130 11.33 16.47 15.08
CA THR A 130 12.67 16.02 15.49
C THR A 130 12.70 15.82 17.02
N TYR A 131 13.34 14.71 17.38
CA TYR A 131 13.24 13.94 18.63
C TYR A 131 13.36 14.71 19.96
N ALA A 132 12.58 14.26 20.97
CA ALA A 132 12.85 14.37 22.41
C ALA A 132 12.98 12.92 22.96
N ALA A 133 13.80 12.70 23.99
CA ALA A 133 14.16 11.37 24.45
C ALA A 133 13.02 10.61 25.15
N LEU A 134 13.26 9.32 25.41
CA LEU A 134 12.26 8.28 25.68
C LEU A 134 11.23 8.69 26.77
N GLY A 135 10.01 8.95 26.33
CA GLY A 135 8.84 9.34 27.12
C GLY A 135 7.81 10.02 26.21
N TYR A 136 6.55 10.16 26.67
CA TYR A 136 5.54 10.93 25.93
C TYR A 136 6.09 12.33 25.62
N GLY A 137 6.24 12.63 24.32
CA GLY A 137 6.87 13.87 23.88
C GLY A 137 5.88 15.03 23.83
N PRO A 138 6.33 16.25 23.51
CA PRO A 138 5.41 17.30 23.10
C PRO A 138 4.55 16.85 21.91
N LEU A 139 3.27 17.20 21.95
CA LEU A 139 2.37 17.09 20.81
C LEU A 139 2.60 18.30 19.89
N PHE A 140 2.81 18.05 18.61
CA PHE A 140 2.91 19.10 17.59
C PHE A 140 1.81 18.90 16.54
N GLY A 141 1.12 19.97 16.17
CA GLY A 141 0.06 19.88 15.18
C GLY A 141 -0.81 21.13 15.15
N ILE A 142 -2.06 20.96 14.71
CA ILE A 142 -3.01 22.05 14.50
C ILE A 142 -4.33 21.80 15.22
N GLU A 143 -4.95 22.89 15.66
CA GLU A 143 -6.29 22.95 16.22
C GLU A 143 -7.14 23.89 15.34
N ALA A 144 -8.41 23.55 15.12
CA ALA A 144 -9.37 24.35 14.38
C ALA A 144 -10.51 24.78 15.31
N TYR A 145 -10.90 26.06 15.24
CA TYR A 145 -11.91 26.65 16.12
C TYR A 145 -13.05 27.33 15.35
N ASP A 146 -14.26 27.26 15.93
CA ASP A 146 -15.44 28.06 15.55
C ASP A 146 -15.76 29.07 16.66
N ASP A 147 -15.83 30.36 16.34
CA ASP A 147 -16.14 31.45 17.28
C ASP A 147 -17.48 32.15 17.01
N SER A 148 -18.31 31.58 16.13
CA SER A 148 -19.51 32.22 15.57
C SER A 148 -20.62 32.59 16.56
N LEU A 149 -20.61 31.99 17.75
CA LEU A 149 -21.65 32.14 18.77
C LEU A 149 -21.15 32.81 20.06
N GLY A 150 -20.06 33.60 19.99
CA GLY A 150 -19.60 34.42 21.12
C GLY A 150 -18.67 33.70 22.10
N GLY A 151 -18.07 32.57 21.68
CA GLY A 151 -17.04 31.82 22.40
C GLY A 151 -16.33 30.84 21.46
N ARG A 152 -15.03 30.61 21.65
CA ARG A 152 -14.23 29.67 20.82
C ARG A 152 -14.60 28.22 21.16
N LYS A 153 -15.00 27.45 20.14
CA LYS A 153 -15.30 26.02 20.22
C LYS A 153 -14.30 25.25 19.38
N LEU A 154 -13.66 24.23 19.95
CA LEU A 154 -12.77 23.35 19.18
C LEU A 154 -13.63 22.45 18.28
N ILE A 155 -13.37 22.50 16.97
CA ILE A 155 -14.13 21.77 15.96
C ILE A 155 -13.30 20.70 15.24
N GLY A 156 -11.99 20.64 15.52
CA GLY A 156 -11.11 19.60 15.01
C GLY A 156 -9.68 19.82 15.48
N SER A 157 -8.90 18.74 15.55
CA SER A 157 -7.50 18.81 15.91
C SER A 157 -6.72 17.66 15.31
N LEU A 158 -5.44 17.86 15.06
CA LEU A 158 -4.51 16.81 14.61
C LEU A 158 -3.16 17.09 15.23
N PHE A 159 -2.60 16.08 15.90
CA PHE A 159 -1.29 16.14 16.52
C PHE A 159 -0.46 14.91 16.16
N LEU A 160 0.86 15.10 16.15
CA LEU A 160 1.84 14.03 16.20
C LEU A 160 2.53 14.05 17.56
N ASP A 161 2.57 12.90 18.23
CA ASP A 161 3.39 12.70 19.42
C ASP A 161 4.87 12.60 19.03
N ALA A 162 5.70 13.54 19.47
CA ALA A 162 7.13 13.54 19.18
C ALA A 162 7.88 12.36 19.81
N GLY A 163 7.36 11.81 20.90
CA GLY A 163 7.95 10.73 21.68
C GLY A 163 7.66 9.34 21.10
N SER A 164 6.44 9.10 20.60
CA SER A 164 6.09 7.85 19.93
C SER A 164 6.18 7.96 18.40
N GLY A 165 5.62 9.00 17.79
CA GLY A 165 5.30 9.05 16.36
C GLY A 165 3.83 8.75 16.06
N ASP A 166 3.01 8.59 17.11
CA ASP A 166 1.59 8.32 16.95
C ASP A 166 0.84 9.60 16.56
N VAL A 167 -0.13 9.45 15.67
CA VAL A 167 -1.06 10.54 15.33
C VAL A 167 -2.21 10.52 16.34
N VAL A 168 -2.52 11.68 16.89
CA VAL A 168 -3.47 11.87 17.99
C VAL A 168 -4.45 13.01 17.65
N CYS A 169 -5.71 12.88 18.05
CA CYS A 169 -6.73 13.93 17.97
C CYS A 169 -7.45 14.09 19.32
N GLN A 170 -8.27 15.13 19.49
CA GLN A 170 -9.13 15.28 20.66
C GLN A 170 -10.53 14.73 20.40
N GLU A 171 -10.99 13.84 21.27
CA GLU A 171 -12.26 13.14 21.13
C GLU A 171 -13.48 14.04 21.40
N ALA A 172 -14.51 13.86 20.57
CA ALA A 172 -15.78 14.56 20.70
C ALA A 172 -16.50 14.32 22.04
N GLY A 173 -16.96 15.42 22.64
CA GLY A 173 -17.73 15.47 23.89
C GLY A 173 -16.89 15.35 25.16
N THR A 174 -15.64 14.90 25.09
CA THR A 174 -14.75 14.74 26.25
C THR A 174 -13.55 15.69 26.19
N GLY A 175 -13.10 16.08 25.00
CA GLY A 175 -11.88 16.86 24.80
C GLY A 175 -10.60 16.09 25.15
N LEU A 176 -10.69 14.78 25.41
CA LEU A 176 -9.55 13.94 25.74
C LEU A 176 -8.77 13.56 24.48
N TYR A 177 -7.45 13.47 24.59
CA TYR A 177 -6.62 12.99 23.50
C TYR A 177 -6.84 11.51 23.22
N LYS A 178 -6.92 11.16 21.94
CA LYS A 178 -7.18 9.83 21.41
C LYS A 178 -6.23 9.52 20.27
N ALA A 179 -5.52 8.40 20.38
CA ALA A 179 -4.68 7.91 19.29
C ALA A 179 -5.54 7.43 18.13
N THR A 180 -5.13 7.73 16.89
CA THR A 180 -5.80 7.25 15.68
C THR A 180 -5.45 5.79 15.35
N GLY A 181 -4.44 5.23 16.02
CA GLY A 181 -3.85 3.92 15.72
C GLY A 181 -2.81 3.96 14.61
N VAL A 182 -2.53 5.14 14.04
CA VAL A 182 -1.55 5.33 12.97
C VAL A 182 -0.25 5.88 13.53
N HIS A 183 0.86 5.30 13.06
CA HIS A 183 2.22 5.66 13.44
C HIS A 183 2.98 6.21 12.22
N LEU A 184 3.57 7.38 12.35
CA LEU A 184 4.35 8.04 11.29
C LEU A 184 5.83 8.15 11.67
N SER A 185 6.69 8.08 10.66
CA SER A 185 8.14 8.14 10.87
C SER A 185 8.57 9.53 11.30
N ARG A 186 9.20 9.62 12.46
CA ARG A 186 9.80 10.88 12.94
C ARG A 186 11.04 11.22 12.10
N ASN A 187 11.39 12.50 12.03
CA ASN A 187 12.43 13.06 11.15
C ASN A 187 12.16 12.94 9.64
N VAL A 188 10.94 12.58 9.24
CA VAL A 188 10.47 12.61 7.85
C VAL A 188 9.35 13.65 7.72
N HIS A 189 9.28 14.29 6.55
CA HIS A 189 8.16 15.16 6.22
C HIS A 189 6.93 14.33 5.88
N HIS A 190 5.83 14.69 6.51
CA HIS A 190 4.52 14.14 6.20
C HIS A 190 3.59 15.27 5.76
N HIS A 191 2.73 14.97 4.80
CA HIS A 191 1.74 15.90 4.26
C HIS A 191 0.42 15.73 5.00
N TYR A 192 0.06 16.69 5.85
CA TYR A 192 -1.14 16.60 6.67
C TYR A 192 -2.29 17.38 6.07
N LYS A 193 -3.50 16.87 6.29
CA LYS A 193 -4.74 17.61 6.03
C LYS A 193 -5.72 17.41 7.16
N LEU A 194 -6.34 18.50 7.60
CA LEU A 194 -7.50 18.52 8.49
C LEU A 194 -8.67 19.10 7.70
N ALA A 195 -9.71 18.29 7.47
CA ALA A 195 -10.91 18.73 6.77
C ALA A 195 -12.06 18.93 7.76
N ILE A 196 -12.53 20.16 7.90
CA ILE A 196 -13.63 20.55 8.78
C ILE A 196 -14.90 20.68 7.94
N ASN A 197 -15.90 19.86 8.23
CA ASN A 197 -17.20 19.94 7.58
C ASN A 197 -18.25 20.59 8.50
N PHE A 198 -18.75 21.75 8.09
CA PHE A 198 -19.73 22.53 8.84
C PHE A 198 -21.17 22.03 8.67
N THR A 199 -21.48 21.28 7.61
CA THR A 199 -22.82 20.69 7.38
C THR A 199 -23.04 19.46 8.25
N THR A 200 -22.10 18.53 8.23
CA THR A 200 -22.16 17.30 9.03
C THR A 200 -21.63 17.48 10.44
N LYS A 201 -20.93 18.60 10.70
CA LYS A 201 -20.26 18.88 11.97
C LYS A 201 -19.24 17.80 12.31
N THR A 202 -18.44 17.43 11.31
CA THR A 202 -17.37 16.43 11.44
C THR A 202 -16.01 16.99 11.06
N CYS A 203 -14.98 16.36 11.60
CA CYS A 203 -13.59 16.61 11.30
C CYS A 203 -12.94 15.32 10.79
N SER A 204 -12.25 15.40 9.64
CA SER A 204 -11.53 14.29 9.02
C SER A 204 -10.03 14.59 8.99
N LEU A 205 -9.21 13.63 9.43
CA LEU A 205 -7.78 13.75 9.56
C LEU A 205 -7.05 12.92 8.50
N PHE A 206 -6.03 13.49 7.88
CA PHE A 206 -5.22 12.82 6.86
C PHE A 206 -3.73 13.02 7.11
N ALA A 207 -2.94 12.02 6.73
CA ALA A 207 -1.52 12.16 6.49
C ALA A 207 -1.13 11.40 5.22
N ASP A 208 -0.24 11.99 4.42
CA ASP A 208 0.27 11.46 3.14
C ASP A 208 -0.85 11.01 2.17
N GLY A 209 -1.98 11.72 2.21
CA GLY A 209 -3.16 11.44 1.40
C GLY A 209 -4.09 10.34 1.95
N ALA A 210 -3.68 9.59 2.96
CA ALA A 210 -4.52 8.57 3.61
C ALA A 210 -5.45 9.20 4.66
N LEU A 211 -6.71 8.75 4.71
CA LEU A 211 -7.62 9.09 5.83
C LEU A 211 -7.20 8.30 7.06
N LEU A 212 -6.95 9.00 8.16
CA LEU A 212 -6.54 8.39 9.43
C LEU A 212 -7.70 8.29 10.43
N HIS A 213 -8.55 9.33 10.50
CA HIS A 213 -9.62 9.40 11.49
C HIS A 213 -10.76 10.32 11.05
N ILE A 214 -11.97 10.07 11.56
CA ILE A 214 -13.13 10.96 11.45
C ILE A 214 -13.80 11.04 12.81
N GLU A 215 -14.09 12.26 13.26
CA GLU A 215 -14.83 12.52 14.49
C GLU A 215 -15.90 13.60 14.30
N SER A 216 -16.87 13.64 15.22
CA SER A 216 -17.78 14.79 15.33
C SER A 216 -17.04 15.98 15.95
N PHE A 217 -17.60 17.18 15.87
CA PHE A 217 -17.00 18.36 16.52
C PHE A 217 -16.78 18.14 18.02
N VAL A 218 -15.61 18.60 18.50
CA VAL A 218 -15.04 18.19 19.79
C VAL A 218 -15.88 18.66 20.98
N ASP A 219 -16.53 19.82 20.91
CA ASP A 219 -17.54 20.23 21.91
C ASP A 219 -18.58 21.23 21.32
N PRO A 220 -19.83 20.81 21.08
CA PRO A 220 -20.87 21.70 20.56
C PRO A 220 -21.48 22.62 21.63
N SER A 221 -21.29 22.32 22.92
CA SER A 221 -22.02 22.88 24.07
C SER A 221 -21.19 23.83 24.95
N ALA A 222 -19.86 23.79 24.87
CA ALA A 222 -18.99 24.66 25.64
C ALA A 222 -19.28 26.15 25.39
N VAL A 223 -19.40 26.89 26.50
CA VAL A 223 -19.58 28.35 26.53
C VAL A 223 -18.24 29.09 26.74
N ALA A 224 -17.22 28.36 27.20
CA ALA A 224 -15.85 28.81 27.36
C ALA A 224 -14.91 27.60 27.31
N PHE A 225 -13.64 27.86 27.01
CA PHE A 225 -12.61 26.85 26.88
C PHE A 225 -12.21 26.27 28.25
N THR A 226 -12.32 24.95 28.41
CA THR A 226 -11.63 24.21 29.47
C THR A 226 -10.84 23.11 28.80
N ASP A 227 -9.50 23.26 28.72
CA ASP A 227 -8.63 22.10 28.51
C ASP A 227 -9.03 21.06 29.57
N ALA A 228 -9.40 19.84 29.17
CA ALA A 228 -9.42 18.76 30.13
C ALA A 228 -8.02 18.68 30.75
N PRO A 229 -7.90 18.50 32.08
CA PRO A 229 -6.59 18.30 32.69
C PRO A 229 -5.85 17.18 31.94
N ILE A 230 -4.64 17.45 31.45
CA ILE A 230 -3.70 16.41 30.97
C ILE A 230 -3.27 15.61 32.20
N THR A 231 -4.16 14.74 32.69
CA THR A 231 -3.90 13.88 33.85
C THR A 231 -3.82 12.40 33.46
N THR A 232 -4.19 12.04 32.23
CA THR A 232 -4.27 10.64 31.78
C THR A 232 -3.28 10.24 30.68
N LEU A 233 -2.47 11.18 30.16
CA LEU A 233 -1.25 10.87 29.42
C LEU A 233 -0.06 11.43 30.22
N ALA A 234 0.50 10.51 31.02
CA ALA A 234 1.54 10.63 32.03
C ALA A 234 2.44 11.89 32.04
N ALA A 235 2.48 12.51 33.23
CA ALA A 235 3.62 13.15 33.90
C ALA A 235 4.70 13.78 33.00
N ALA A 236 4.56 15.09 32.79
CA ALA A 236 5.68 15.98 32.48
C ALA A 236 6.80 15.79 33.52
N SER A 237 7.78 14.95 33.22
CA SER A 237 8.92 14.71 34.12
C SER A 237 10.28 14.65 33.42
N SER A 238 10.36 14.83 32.09
CA SER A 238 11.65 15.00 31.42
C SER A 238 11.86 16.43 30.93
N SER A 239 13.07 16.92 31.18
CA SER A 239 13.60 18.25 30.87
C SER A 239 13.91 18.45 29.38
N GLU A 240 13.11 17.86 28.49
CA GLU A 240 13.54 17.60 27.11
C GLU A 240 12.86 18.54 26.10
N THR A 241 13.69 19.09 25.22
CA THR A 241 13.28 20.00 24.14
C THR A 241 12.86 19.20 22.91
N GLY A 242 11.62 19.34 22.46
CA GLY A 242 11.18 18.85 21.15
C GLY A 242 11.15 19.99 20.12
N LYS A 243 11.37 19.66 18.85
CA LYS A 243 11.27 20.61 17.74
C LYS A 243 10.40 20.05 16.63
N ALA A 244 9.46 20.86 16.14
CA ALA A 244 8.72 20.58 14.93
C ALA A 244 8.95 21.69 13.91
N TYR A 245 9.08 21.27 12.67
CA TYR A 245 9.15 22.14 11.52
C TYR A 245 7.81 22.07 10.79
N PHE A 246 7.26 23.24 10.46
CA PHE A 246 6.02 23.40 9.72
C PHE A 246 6.28 24.13 8.41
N ASP A 247 5.73 23.61 7.31
CA ASP A 247 5.85 24.20 5.97
C ASP A 247 4.54 24.03 5.17
N ASN A 248 4.44 24.69 4.02
CA ASN A 248 3.37 24.54 3.01
C ASN A 248 1.94 24.69 3.57
N TYR A 249 1.77 25.49 4.62
CA TYR A 249 0.46 25.70 5.20
C TYR A 249 -0.48 26.40 4.23
N LYS A 250 -1.67 25.84 4.06
CA LYS A 250 -2.72 26.37 3.18
C LYS A 250 -4.09 26.10 3.77
N VAL A 251 -4.99 27.08 3.63
CA VAL A 251 -6.41 26.88 3.93
C VAL A 251 -7.21 27.04 2.65
N ASN A 252 -8.00 26.02 2.31
CA ASN A 252 -8.89 25.98 1.16
C ASN A 252 -10.34 25.84 1.62
N THR A 253 -11.26 26.33 0.80
CA THR A 253 -12.69 26.04 0.90
C THR A 253 -13.10 25.21 -0.31
N THR A 254 -13.80 24.11 -0.09
CA THR A 254 -14.27 23.22 -1.17
C THR A 254 -15.73 22.83 -0.98
N THR A 255 -16.38 22.50 -2.10
CA THR A 255 -17.74 21.94 -2.15
C THR A 255 -17.74 20.41 -2.27
N SER A 256 -16.58 19.77 -2.41
CA SER A 256 -16.47 18.31 -2.44
C SER A 256 -15.51 17.78 -1.37
N ALA A 257 -16.05 16.79 -0.66
CA ALA A 257 -15.39 15.61 -0.15
C ALA A 257 -14.54 14.97 -1.28
N PHE A 258 -13.38 14.36 -1.00
CA PHE A 258 -12.41 13.73 -1.93
C PHE A 258 -12.68 13.71 -3.44
N GLY A 259 -11.62 13.84 -4.25
CA GLY A 259 -11.68 13.59 -5.70
C GLY A 259 -12.05 12.15 -6.11
N TYR A 260 -12.35 11.27 -5.14
CA TYR A 260 -12.75 9.89 -5.29
C TYR A 260 -13.73 9.51 -4.18
N LEU A 261 -14.47 8.41 -4.34
CA LEU A 261 -15.27 7.82 -3.28
C LEU A 261 -14.48 6.71 -2.59
N ALA A 262 -14.36 6.75 -1.26
CA ALA A 262 -13.75 5.68 -0.48
C ALA A 262 -14.79 4.62 -0.11
N TRP A 263 -14.51 3.35 -0.32
CA TRP A 263 -15.41 2.27 0.05
C TRP A 263 -15.55 2.18 1.58
N ARG A 264 -16.79 2.02 2.04
CA ARG A 264 -17.09 1.71 3.45
C ARG A 264 -17.77 0.37 3.57
N GLY A 265 -18.71 0.08 2.66
CA GLY A 265 -19.62 -1.04 2.82
C GLY A 265 -20.54 -0.87 4.03
N ASP A 266 -21.46 -1.82 4.18
CA ASP A 266 -22.42 -1.86 5.29
C ASP A 266 -22.11 -3.02 6.25
N GLY A 267 -21.11 -3.87 5.94
CA GLY A 267 -20.73 -5.02 6.76
C GLY A 267 -21.73 -6.18 6.75
N THR A 268 -22.79 -6.11 5.95
CA THR A 268 -23.86 -7.11 5.94
C THR A 268 -24.12 -7.68 4.55
N ILE A 269 -24.28 -6.83 3.53
CA ILE A 269 -24.50 -7.23 2.15
C ILE A 269 -23.40 -6.67 1.24
N ASN A 270 -22.80 -5.53 1.61
CA ASN A 270 -21.69 -4.91 0.88
C ASN A 270 -21.99 -4.73 -0.62
N ARG A 271 -23.14 -4.12 -0.95
CA ARG A 271 -23.53 -3.85 -2.34
C ARG A 271 -22.75 -2.71 -2.94
N TRP A 272 -22.20 -2.92 -4.13
CA TRP A 272 -21.79 -1.85 -5.02
C TRP A 272 -22.83 -1.71 -6.13
N ASP A 273 -23.66 -0.67 -6.02
CA ASP A 273 -24.71 -0.32 -6.97
C ASP A 273 -24.65 1.18 -7.32
N VAL A 274 -25.38 1.59 -8.37
CA VAL A 274 -25.40 2.99 -8.83
C VAL A 274 -26.59 3.73 -8.22
N GLY A 275 -26.31 4.71 -7.38
CA GLY A 275 -27.31 5.66 -6.87
C GLY A 275 -28.30 5.08 -5.86
N VAL A 276 -28.08 3.87 -5.32
CA VAL A 276 -29.02 3.22 -4.39
C VAL A 276 -28.45 3.14 -2.97
N SER A 277 -27.39 2.36 -2.78
CA SER A 277 -26.77 2.11 -1.47
C SER A 277 -25.74 3.18 -1.14
N SER A 278 -25.80 3.70 0.09
CA SER A 278 -24.84 4.70 0.58
C SER A 278 -23.61 4.04 1.20
N ASN A 279 -22.97 3.14 0.45
CA ASN A 279 -21.83 2.32 0.89
C ASN A 279 -20.47 2.96 0.65
N TRP A 280 -20.47 4.21 0.22
CA TRP A 280 -19.27 5.00 -0.07
C TRP A 280 -19.14 6.12 0.94
N PHE A 281 -17.93 6.64 1.10
CA PHE A 281 -17.64 7.84 1.84
C PHE A 281 -17.01 8.82 0.88
N ASP A 282 -17.65 9.97 0.71
CA ASP A 282 -17.12 11.00 -0.15
C ASP A 282 -15.98 11.76 0.52
N GLY A 283 -15.81 11.69 1.85
CA GLY A 283 -14.90 12.54 2.63
C GLY A 283 -15.62 13.34 3.72
N ILE A 284 -16.95 13.37 3.66
CA ILE A 284 -17.86 14.10 4.55
C ILE A 284 -18.92 13.16 5.13
N THR A 285 -19.62 12.44 4.25
CA THR A 285 -20.80 11.65 4.54
C THR A 285 -20.74 10.32 3.82
N THR A 286 -21.60 9.40 4.25
CA THR A 286 -21.94 8.28 3.39
C THR A 286 -22.60 8.79 2.10
N ALA A 287 -22.22 8.21 0.98
CA ALA A 287 -22.60 8.61 -0.35
C ALA A 287 -22.97 7.36 -1.17
N ALA A 288 -23.82 7.56 -2.18
CA ALA A 288 -24.06 6.56 -3.19
C ALA A 288 -23.05 6.71 -4.34
N PHE A 289 -22.66 5.59 -4.95
CA PHE A 289 -21.80 5.62 -6.12
C PHE A 289 -22.55 6.16 -7.35
N THR A 290 -21.86 6.95 -8.16
CA THR A 290 -22.35 7.43 -9.45
C THR A 290 -21.37 7.05 -10.55
N ASN A 291 -21.89 6.72 -11.73
CA ASN A 291 -21.06 6.39 -12.88
C ASN A 291 -20.14 7.57 -13.24
N GLY A 292 -18.88 7.27 -13.55
CA GLY A 292 -17.81 8.23 -13.76
C GLY A 292 -17.01 8.56 -12.49
N ALA A 293 -17.49 8.20 -11.29
CA ALA A 293 -16.74 8.45 -10.06
C ALA A 293 -15.43 7.63 -10.02
N ALA A 294 -14.35 8.27 -9.57
CA ALA A 294 -13.16 7.55 -9.12
C ALA A 294 -13.46 6.90 -7.78
N VAL A 295 -13.03 5.65 -7.58
CA VAL A 295 -13.29 4.91 -6.34
C VAL A 295 -12.01 4.30 -5.76
N VAL A 296 -11.94 4.26 -4.43
CA VAL A 296 -10.81 3.71 -3.67
C VAL A 296 -11.33 2.70 -2.64
N PHE A 297 -10.68 1.54 -2.57
CA PHE A 297 -10.83 0.56 -1.50
C PHE A 297 -9.56 0.58 -0.66
N ASP A 298 -9.70 0.88 0.64
CA ASP A 298 -8.61 0.93 1.61
C ASP A 298 -8.95 0.06 2.84
N ASP A 299 -8.06 0.04 3.84
CA ASP A 299 -8.23 -0.79 5.04
C ASP A 299 -9.40 -0.36 5.96
N SER A 300 -10.02 0.80 5.69
CA SER A 300 -11.19 1.26 6.45
C SER A 300 -12.53 0.78 5.88
N GLY A 301 -12.52 0.15 4.71
CA GLY A 301 -13.71 -0.43 4.08
C GLY A 301 -14.01 -1.85 4.54
N SER A 302 -15.29 -2.18 4.69
CA SER A 302 -15.74 -3.54 4.96
C SER A 302 -15.44 -4.47 3.79
N ASN A 303 -14.82 -5.61 4.09
CA ASN A 303 -14.43 -6.65 3.13
C ASN A 303 -15.06 -8.02 3.41
N SER A 304 -15.90 -8.12 4.45
CA SER A 304 -16.64 -9.32 4.82
C SER A 304 -18.09 -8.97 5.17
N PRO A 305 -19.09 -9.52 4.47
CA PRO A 305 -18.95 -10.45 3.34
C PRO A 305 -18.33 -9.80 2.10
N ALA A 306 -18.03 -10.61 1.09
CA ALA A 306 -17.52 -10.13 -0.19
C ALA A 306 -18.42 -9.04 -0.80
N ILE A 307 -17.83 -8.15 -1.59
CA ILE A 307 -18.53 -7.04 -2.22
C ILE A 307 -19.36 -7.58 -3.39
N ASP A 308 -20.66 -7.35 -3.36
CA ASP A 308 -21.59 -7.82 -4.39
C ASP A 308 -21.86 -6.70 -5.41
N LEU A 309 -21.34 -6.88 -6.62
CA LEU A 309 -21.53 -5.94 -7.73
C LEU A 309 -22.93 -6.09 -8.31
N GLN A 310 -23.70 -4.99 -8.34
CA GLN A 310 -25.08 -4.98 -8.86
C GLN A 310 -25.15 -4.29 -10.22
N GLY A 311 -25.59 -5.03 -11.25
CA GLY A 311 -25.75 -4.50 -12.59
C GLY A 311 -24.43 -4.11 -13.25
N THR A 312 -24.46 -3.18 -14.22
CA THR A 312 -23.24 -2.69 -14.90
C THR A 312 -22.77 -1.39 -14.25
N LEU A 313 -21.59 -1.41 -13.67
CA LEU A 313 -20.94 -0.29 -12.98
C LEU A 313 -19.92 0.36 -13.92
N LEU A 314 -19.91 1.70 -13.99
CA LEU A 314 -19.02 2.46 -14.89
C LEU A 314 -18.13 3.44 -14.09
N PRO A 315 -17.21 2.98 -13.22
CA PRO A 315 -16.32 3.86 -12.49
C PRO A 315 -15.34 4.57 -13.43
N GLY A 316 -14.98 5.81 -13.09
CA GLY A 316 -13.93 6.55 -13.80
C GLY A 316 -12.54 5.96 -13.57
N SER A 317 -12.30 5.43 -12.38
CA SER A 317 -11.12 4.65 -12.03
C SER A 317 -11.38 3.82 -10.77
N ILE A 318 -10.70 2.69 -10.62
CA ILE A 318 -10.74 1.85 -9.41
C ILE A 318 -9.33 1.74 -8.86
N THR A 319 -9.16 2.07 -7.59
CA THR A 319 -7.92 1.77 -6.84
C THR A 319 -8.26 0.87 -5.67
N VAL A 320 -7.55 -0.25 -5.54
CA VAL A 320 -7.58 -1.08 -4.32
C VAL A 320 -6.21 -0.95 -3.69
N ASN A 321 -6.10 -0.21 -2.59
CA ASN A 321 -4.86 0.03 -1.85
C ASN A 321 -5.08 -0.33 -0.38
N ALA A 322 -5.01 -1.62 -0.09
CA ALA A 322 -5.34 -2.19 1.20
C ALA A 322 -4.38 -3.33 1.56
N SER A 323 -4.15 -3.49 2.86
CA SER A 323 -3.55 -4.69 3.44
C SER A 323 -4.59 -5.80 3.60
N ASN A 324 -5.86 -5.41 3.80
CA ASN A 324 -7.02 -6.29 3.83
C ASN A 324 -7.29 -6.94 2.47
N ASN A 325 -7.78 -8.18 2.50
CA ASN A 325 -8.21 -8.89 1.30
C ASN A 325 -9.61 -8.44 0.91
N PHE A 326 -9.81 -8.11 -0.37
CA PHE A 326 -11.13 -7.78 -0.93
C PHE A 326 -11.52 -8.84 -1.96
N THR A 327 -12.81 -9.19 -1.98
CA THR A 327 -13.38 -10.08 -3.00
C THR A 327 -14.53 -9.35 -3.67
N PHE A 328 -14.48 -9.25 -5.00
CA PHE A 328 -15.59 -8.78 -5.81
C PHE A 328 -16.34 -10.00 -6.35
N ASN A 329 -17.51 -10.25 -5.76
CA ASN A 329 -18.47 -11.24 -6.21
C ASN A 329 -19.47 -10.58 -7.17
N SER A 330 -20.17 -11.39 -7.95
CA SER A 330 -20.99 -10.87 -9.03
C SER A 330 -22.41 -11.44 -9.05
N THR A 331 -23.36 -10.51 -9.04
CA THR A 331 -24.56 -10.53 -9.88
C THR A 331 -24.48 -9.51 -11.04
N GLY A 332 -23.32 -8.86 -11.23
CA GLY A 332 -23.10 -7.73 -12.14
C GLY A 332 -21.66 -7.61 -12.65
N SER A 333 -21.32 -6.51 -13.33
CA SER A 333 -20.00 -6.31 -13.97
C SER A 333 -19.49 -4.87 -13.89
N ILE A 334 -18.16 -4.71 -13.97
CA ILE A 334 -17.51 -3.41 -14.16
C ILE A 334 -17.23 -3.23 -15.65
N SER A 335 -17.57 -2.06 -16.20
CA SER A 335 -17.38 -1.70 -17.60
C SER A 335 -16.94 -0.25 -17.78
N GLY A 336 -16.83 0.21 -19.02
CA GLY A 336 -16.42 1.58 -19.37
C GLY A 336 -14.92 1.74 -19.62
N THR A 337 -14.46 2.99 -19.67
CA THR A 337 -13.07 3.33 -20.00
C THR A 337 -12.17 3.46 -18.78
N GLY A 338 -12.72 3.35 -17.56
CA GLY A 338 -11.94 3.37 -16.33
C GLY A 338 -10.99 2.17 -16.23
N GLY A 339 -9.88 2.36 -15.53
CA GLY A 339 -8.90 1.32 -15.25
C GLY A 339 -8.93 0.87 -13.79
N LEU A 340 -8.33 -0.29 -13.51
CA LEU A 340 -8.14 -0.83 -12.16
C LEU A 340 -6.66 -0.78 -11.76
N THR A 341 -6.38 -0.28 -10.57
CA THR A 341 -5.03 -0.29 -9.98
C THR A 341 -5.07 -1.05 -8.66
N LYS A 342 -4.30 -2.14 -8.56
CA LYS A 342 -4.11 -2.94 -7.36
C LYS A 342 -2.78 -2.57 -6.70
N GLN A 343 -2.88 -1.98 -5.52
CA GLN A 343 -1.81 -1.60 -4.59
C GLN A 343 -2.07 -2.22 -3.21
N GLY A 344 -1.19 -1.96 -2.23
CA GLY A 344 -1.25 -2.55 -0.90
C GLY A 344 -0.90 -4.04 -0.90
N SER A 345 -0.59 -4.58 0.28
CA SER A 345 -0.12 -5.97 0.41
C SER A 345 -1.23 -7.02 0.31
N GLY A 346 -2.50 -6.63 0.44
CA GLY A 346 -3.65 -7.53 0.41
C GLY A 346 -3.88 -8.19 -0.95
N THR A 347 -4.84 -9.11 -0.99
CA THR A 347 -5.30 -9.79 -2.19
C THR A 347 -6.63 -9.20 -2.65
N LEU A 348 -6.73 -8.85 -3.94
CA LEU A 348 -8.01 -8.59 -4.61
C LEU A 348 -8.41 -9.82 -5.43
N THR A 349 -9.55 -10.41 -5.12
CA THR A 349 -10.11 -11.55 -5.86
C THR A 349 -11.29 -11.10 -6.73
N LEU A 350 -11.22 -11.37 -8.03
CA LEU A 350 -12.27 -11.05 -9.01
C LEU A 350 -12.98 -12.33 -9.45
N ASN A 351 -14.19 -12.56 -8.94
CA ASN A 351 -15.01 -13.72 -9.29
C ASN A 351 -16.04 -13.42 -10.39
N GLY A 352 -16.29 -12.14 -10.70
CA GLY A 352 -17.19 -11.71 -11.77
C GLY A 352 -16.46 -11.36 -13.07
N SER A 353 -17.12 -11.57 -14.20
CA SER A 353 -16.60 -11.16 -15.52
C SER A 353 -16.78 -9.65 -15.73
N HIS A 354 -15.74 -8.99 -16.20
CA HIS A 354 -15.69 -7.53 -16.38
C HIS A 354 -15.28 -7.17 -17.81
N SER A 355 -15.57 -5.94 -18.23
CA SER A 355 -15.41 -5.51 -19.63
C SER A 355 -14.74 -4.16 -19.83
N TYR A 356 -14.27 -3.51 -18.75
CA TYR A 356 -13.65 -2.19 -18.88
C TYR A 356 -12.38 -2.22 -19.74
N SER A 357 -12.12 -1.13 -20.47
CA SER A 357 -11.04 -1.03 -21.46
C SER A 357 -9.84 -0.22 -20.99
N GLY A 358 -9.93 0.50 -19.86
CA GLY A 358 -8.86 1.36 -19.34
C GLY A 358 -7.59 0.63 -18.89
N GLY A 359 -7.63 -0.69 -18.79
CA GLY A 359 -6.52 -1.54 -18.39
C GLY A 359 -6.44 -1.78 -16.89
N THR A 360 -5.55 -2.70 -16.50
CA THR A 360 -5.35 -3.14 -15.11
C THR A 360 -3.88 -3.06 -14.75
N THR A 361 -3.54 -2.37 -13.68
CA THR A 361 -2.17 -2.33 -13.14
C THR A 361 -2.13 -3.04 -11.80
N VAL A 362 -1.21 -3.99 -11.64
CA VAL A 362 -0.91 -4.67 -10.37
C VAL A 362 0.45 -4.18 -9.91
N GLY A 363 0.46 -3.18 -9.03
CA GLY A 363 1.68 -2.57 -8.52
C GLY A 363 2.16 -3.17 -7.20
N ALA A 364 1.26 -3.73 -6.38
CA ALA A 364 1.62 -4.43 -5.15
C ALA A 364 0.56 -5.47 -4.72
N GLY A 365 1.00 -6.42 -3.89
CA GLY A 365 0.15 -7.51 -3.38
C GLY A 365 -0.32 -8.42 -4.51
N THR A 366 -1.52 -9.00 -4.36
CA THR A 366 -2.01 -10.02 -5.30
C THR A 366 -3.33 -9.61 -5.96
N LEU A 367 -3.44 -9.82 -7.27
CA LEU A 367 -4.70 -9.84 -8.01
C LEU A 367 -4.99 -11.28 -8.45
N LEU A 368 -6.06 -11.88 -7.92
CA LEU A 368 -6.56 -13.20 -8.34
C LEU A 368 -7.74 -13.03 -9.30
N VAL A 369 -7.59 -13.59 -10.50
CA VAL A 369 -8.61 -13.60 -11.55
C VAL A 369 -9.20 -15.00 -11.64
N ASN A 370 -10.40 -15.19 -11.11
CA ASN A 370 -11.06 -16.51 -11.00
C ASN A 370 -12.37 -16.57 -11.81
N ASN A 371 -12.43 -15.78 -12.88
CA ASN A 371 -13.62 -15.62 -13.72
C ASN A 371 -13.30 -15.80 -15.21
N SER A 372 -14.33 -15.88 -16.06
CA SER A 372 -14.19 -16.29 -17.46
C SER A 372 -13.73 -15.20 -18.45
N ASN A 373 -13.79 -13.91 -18.10
CA ASN A 373 -13.38 -12.81 -19.00
C ASN A 373 -12.30 -11.88 -18.43
N GLY A 374 -11.92 -12.11 -17.18
CA GLY A 374 -10.76 -11.49 -16.55
C GLY A 374 -11.10 -10.22 -15.78
N PRO A 375 -10.08 -9.41 -15.47
CA PRO A 375 -10.29 -8.13 -14.85
C PRO A 375 -10.98 -7.16 -15.82
N GLY A 376 -10.81 -7.30 -17.14
CA GLY A 376 -11.42 -6.46 -18.17
C GLY A 376 -10.86 -6.78 -19.56
N THR A 377 -11.19 -5.95 -20.56
CA THR A 377 -10.69 -6.09 -21.93
C THR A 377 -9.41 -5.29 -22.21
N GLY A 378 -9.11 -4.29 -21.37
CA GLY A 378 -7.89 -3.50 -21.45
C GLY A 378 -6.62 -4.29 -21.09
N PRO A 379 -5.43 -3.77 -21.41
CA PRO A 379 -4.15 -4.43 -21.11
C PRO A 379 -3.93 -4.60 -19.60
N VAL A 380 -3.19 -5.63 -19.21
CA VAL A 380 -2.79 -5.89 -17.83
C VAL A 380 -1.28 -5.68 -17.69
N LEU A 381 -0.88 -4.84 -16.74
CA LEU A 381 0.51 -4.58 -16.38
C LEU A 381 0.77 -5.07 -14.95
N VAL A 382 1.76 -5.93 -14.77
CA VAL A 382 2.23 -6.36 -13.45
C VAL A 382 3.60 -5.74 -13.21
N GLN A 383 3.69 -4.88 -12.21
CA GLN A 383 4.91 -4.17 -11.85
C GLN A 383 5.69 -4.93 -10.76
N THR A 384 6.87 -4.43 -10.40
CA THR A 384 7.69 -4.97 -9.31
C THR A 384 6.90 -5.02 -8.01
N GLY A 385 6.87 -6.18 -7.35
CA GLY A 385 6.13 -6.39 -6.09
C GLY A 385 4.65 -6.74 -6.27
N GLY A 386 4.12 -6.68 -7.50
CA GLY A 386 2.79 -7.16 -7.85
C GLY A 386 2.78 -8.63 -8.24
N THR A 387 1.71 -9.34 -7.87
CA THR A 387 1.43 -10.73 -8.27
C THR A 387 0.09 -10.80 -8.98
N LEU A 388 0.07 -11.32 -10.20
CA LEU A 388 -1.14 -11.69 -10.92
C LEU A 388 -1.30 -13.21 -10.88
N GLY A 389 -2.48 -13.70 -10.52
CA GLY A 389 -2.76 -15.13 -10.50
C GLY A 389 -4.23 -15.46 -10.67
N GLY A 390 -4.62 -16.67 -10.28
CA GLY A 390 -5.98 -17.17 -10.37
C GLY A 390 -6.16 -18.24 -11.45
N ASN A 391 -7.36 -18.80 -11.54
CA ASN A 391 -7.71 -19.90 -12.44
C ASN A 391 -8.70 -19.52 -13.56
N GLY A 392 -8.84 -18.21 -13.81
CA GLY A 392 -9.75 -17.65 -14.81
C GLY A 392 -9.13 -17.45 -16.19
N SER A 393 -9.74 -16.58 -16.98
CA SER A 393 -9.23 -16.13 -18.28
C SER A 393 -9.07 -14.62 -18.32
N ILE A 394 -8.02 -14.12 -18.96
CA ILE A 394 -7.72 -12.70 -19.13
C ILE A 394 -7.82 -12.36 -20.61
N ALA A 395 -8.73 -11.45 -20.97
CA ALA A 395 -8.96 -11.05 -22.35
C ALA A 395 -7.87 -10.09 -22.90
N GLY A 396 -7.38 -9.18 -22.06
CA GLY A 396 -6.34 -8.22 -22.41
C GLY A 396 -4.95 -8.84 -22.56
N GLY A 397 -4.05 -8.16 -23.28
CA GLY A 397 -2.64 -8.52 -23.31
C GLY A 397 -1.99 -8.31 -21.93
N VAL A 398 -1.13 -9.23 -21.51
CA VAL A 398 -0.48 -9.20 -20.19
C VAL A 398 1.00 -8.87 -20.36
N THR A 399 1.50 -7.90 -19.60
CA THR A 399 2.93 -7.61 -19.48
C THR A 399 3.36 -7.72 -18.03
N VAL A 400 4.40 -8.53 -17.76
CA VAL A 400 5.01 -8.68 -16.43
C VAL A 400 6.41 -8.08 -16.46
N LEU A 401 6.59 -7.02 -15.67
CA LEU A 401 7.87 -6.33 -15.51
C LEU A 401 8.83 -7.13 -14.60
N GLY A 402 10.11 -6.75 -14.61
CA GLY A 402 11.11 -7.32 -13.71
C GLY A 402 10.68 -7.18 -12.23
N GLY A 403 10.74 -8.28 -11.48
CA GLY A 403 10.27 -8.37 -10.10
C GLY A 403 8.74 -8.43 -9.93
N GLY A 404 7.97 -8.44 -11.02
CA GLY A 404 6.56 -8.82 -11.02
C GLY A 404 6.40 -10.33 -11.13
N VAL A 405 5.29 -10.86 -10.62
CA VAL A 405 5.01 -12.29 -10.57
C VAL A 405 3.74 -12.65 -11.35
N LEU A 406 3.80 -13.71 -12.14
CA LEU A 406 2.65 -14.42 -12.68
C LEU A 406 2.55 -15.80 -12.01
N SER A 407 1.44 -16.09 -11.36
CA SER A 407 1.20 -17.32 -10.59
C SER A 407 -0.12 -17.94 -11.03
N PRO A 408 -0.13 -18.76 -12.10
CA PRO A 408 -1.34 -19.45 -12.54
C PRO A 408 -1.95 -20.29 -11.42
N GLY A 409 -3.28 -20.42 -11.43
CA GLY A 409 -4.00 -21.23 -10.46
C GLY A 409 -4.33 -20.51 -9.16
N THR A 410 -5.07 -21.23 -8.32
CA THR A 410 -5.28 -20.92 -6.89
C THR A 410 -4.81 -22.12 -6.05
N SER A 411 -3.66 -22.71 -6.43
CA SER A 411 -3.07 -23.94 -5.85
C SER A 411 -3.98 -25.18 -5.92
N VAL A 412 -4.14 -25.87 -7.05
CA VAL A 412 -3.53 -25.66 -8.39
C VAL A 412 -4.61 -25.39 -9.44
N GLY A 413 -4.25 -24.83 -10.59
CA GLY A 413 -5.21 -24.64 -11.67
C GLY A 413 -4.67 -24.01 -12.95
N THR A 414 -5.57 -23.79 -13.91
CA THR A 414 -5.22 -23.20 -15.20
C THR A 414 -5.56 -21.71 -15.24
N LEU A 415 -4.57 -20.86 -15.55
CA LEU A 415 -4.82 -19.47 -15.93
C LEU A 415 -4.77 -19.35 -17.45
N THR A 416 -5.77 -18.70 -18.05
CA THR A 416 -5.79 -18.44 -19.49
C THR A 416 -5.51 -16.96 -19.78
N ILE A 417 -4.63 -16.69 -20.73
CA ILE A 417 -4.40 -15.37 -21.32
C ILE A 417 -4.83 -15.48 -22.77
N SER A 418 -5.96 -14.89 -23.11
CA SER A 418 -6.57 -14.99 -24.44
C SER A 418 -5.87 -14.13 -25.49
N ASN A 419 -4.84 -13.38 -25.09
CA ASN A 419 -4.07 -12.46 -25.94
C ASN A 419 -2.56 -12.72 -25.78
N ALA A 420 -1.73 -11.75 -26.11
CA ALA A 420 -0.28 -11.85 -25.95
C ALA A 420 0.14 -11.80 -24.48
N LEU A 421 1.19 -12.56 -24.14
CA LEU A 421 1.90 -12.48 -22.87
C LEU A 421 3.33 -12.03 -23.13
N THR A 422 3.74 -10.96 -22.43
CA THR A 422 5.12 -10.47 -22.42
C THR A 422 5.71 -10.56 -21.03
N LEU A 423 6.78 -11.33 -20.91
CA LEU A 423 7.59 -11.45 -19.70
C LEU A 423 8.92 -10.76 -19.96
N THR A 424 9.19 -9.71 -19.19
CA THR A 424 10.46 -8.98 -19.28
C THR A 424 11.53 -9.65 -18.41
N ASN A 425 12.79 -9.22 -18.57
CA ASN A 425 13.90 -9.74 -17.77
C ASN A 425 13.64 -9.54 -16.26
N GLY A 426 13.79 -10.61 -15.48
CA GLY A 426 13.55 -10.62 -14.04
C GLY A 426 12.08 -10.79 -13.63
N ALA A 427 11.14 -10.94 -14.57
CA ALA A 427 9.78 -11.39 -14.25
C ALA A 427 9.82 -12.84 -13.75
N VAL A 428 8.92 -13.21 -12.84
CA VAL A 428 8.87 -14.55 -12.24
C VAL A 428 7.56 -15.24 -12.61
N LEU A 429 7.64 -16.49 -13.05
CA LEU A 429 6.50 -17.39 -13.23
C LEU A 429 6.55 -18.48 -12.17
N ARG A 430 5.50 -18.58 -11.35
CA ARG A 430 5.38 -19.62 -10.33
C ARG A 430 4.47 -20.73 -10.81
N PHE A 431 4.92 -21.98 -10.67
CA PHE A 431 4.11 -23.16 -10.95
C PHE A 431 4.16 -24.11 -9.76
N GLU A 432 2.98 -24.48 -9.27
CA GLU A 432 2.78 -25.56 -8.31
C GLU A 432 2.53 -26.85 -9.10
N LEU A 433 3.44 -27.82 -9.00
CA LEU A 433 3.44 -29.04 -9.82
C LEU A 433 3.30 -30.29 -8.96
N GLY A 434 2.62 -31.31 -9.48
CA GLY A 434 2.34 -32.54 -8.75
C GLY A 434 1.36 -33.44 -9.48
N THR A 435 0.56 -34.19 -8.72
CA THR A 435 -0.53 -35.03 -9.27
C THR A 435 -1.55 -34.17 -10.05
N ASN A 436 -1.87 -33.01 -9.48
CA ASN A 436 -2.47 -31.91 -10.20
C ASN A 436 -1.38 -30.82 -10.31
N SER A 437 -1.39 -30.07 -11.40
CA SER A 437 -0.37 -29.06 -11.66
C SER A 437 -1.02 -27.78 -12.16
N ASP A 438 -0.38 -26.65 -11.86
CA ASP A 438 -0.68 -25.39 -12.52
C ASP A 438 -0.38 -25.48 -14.01
N HIS A 439 -1.18 -24.74 -14.78
CA HIS A 439 -1.01 -24.61 -16.22
C HIS A 439 -1.28 -23.19 -16.67
N LEU A 440 -0.48 -22.70 -17.61
CA LEU A 440 -0.69 -21.42 -18.25
C LEU A 440 -1.07 -21.62 -19.72
N MET A 441 -2.22 -21.09 -20.12
CA MET A 441 -2.63 -21.08 -21.53
C MET A 441 -2.47 -19.67 -22.10
N VAL A 442 -1.77 -19.53 -23.23
CA VAL A 442 -1.54 -18.25 -23.92
C VAL A 442 -2.01 -18.35 -25.37
N SER A 443 -3.13 -17.73 -25.71
CA SER A 443 -3.66 -17.82 -27.09
C SER A 443 -2.88 -16.96 -28.08
N GLY A 444 -2.28 -15.85 -27.63
CA GLY A 444 -1.52 -14.92 -28.46
C GLY A 444 -0.02 -15.20 -28.52
N HIS A 445 0.75 -14.19 -28.94
CA HIS A 445 2.21 -14.25 -28.96
C HIS A 445 2.77 -14.38 -27.54
N LEU A 446 3.73 -15.28 -27.34
CA LEU A 446 4.44 -15.46 -26.08
C LEU A 446 5.86 -14.91 -26.19
N ARG A 447 6.18 -13.87 -25.42
CA ARG A 447 7.56 -13.40 -25.22
C ARG A 447 8.04 -13.80 -23.84
N LEU A 448 9.11 -14.57 -23.76
CA LEU A 448 9.47 -15.33 -22.56
C LEU A 448 10.87 -15.02 -22.02
N SER A 449 11.06 -13.87 -21.37
CA SER A 449 12.36 -13.49 -20.79
C SER A 449 12.41 -13.54 -19.25
N GLY A 450 11.54 -14.31 -18.61
CA GLY A 450 11.45 -14.45 -17.15
C GLY A 450 12.09 -15.73 -16.59
N ALA A 451 12.02 -15.89 -15.27
CA ALA A 451 12.50 -17.05 -14.52
C ALA A 451 11.33 -17.92 -14.03
N PHE A 452 11.54 -19.23 -13.92
CA PHE A 452 10.53 -20.17 -13.40
C PHE A 452 10.85 -20.57 -11.96
N ASP A 453 9.85 -20.44 -11.09
CA ASP A 453 9.85 -20.92 -9.71
C ASP A 453 8.88 -22.10 -9.62
N ILE A 454 9.41 -23.27 -9.23
CA ILE A 454 8.65 -24.52 -9.17
C ILE A 454 8.50 -24.97 -7.72
N THR A 455 7.28 -25.30 -7.32
CA THR A 455 6.96 -25.84 -5.99
C THR A 455 6.21 -27.16 -6.10
N ASP A 456 6.37 -28.03 -5.11
CA ASP A 456 5.67 -29.31 -5.03
C ASP A 456 4.25 -29.10 -4.46
N ALA A 457 3.24 -29.37 -5.27
CA ALA A 457 1.82 -29.33 -4.91
C ALA A 457 1.30 -30.66 -4.32
N GLY A 458 2.17 -31.65 -4.16
CA GLY A 458 1.87 -33.02 -3.76
C GLY A 458 1.96 -33.99 -4.94
N GLY A 459 2.82 -35.00 -4.80
CA GLY A 459 3.05 -36.01 -5.83
C GLY A 459 3.92 -35.53 -6.98
N PHE A 460 4.74 -34.49 -6.76
CA PHE A 460 5.81 -34.12 -7.67
C PHE A 460 6.85 -35.23 -7.81
N GLY A 461 7.37 -35.45 -9.00
CA GLY A 461 8.36 -36.48 -9.26
C GLY A 461 8.90 -36.46 -10.70
N PRO A 462 9.71 -37.46 -11.08
CA PRO A 462 10.24 -37.55 -12.43
C PRO A 462 9.12 -37.66 -13.44
N GLY A 463 9.22 -36.91 -14.54
CA GLY A 463 8.17 -36.82 -15.53
C GLY A 463 8.32 -35.61 -16.43
N THR A 464 7.31 -35.40 -17.28
CA THR A 464 7.19 -34.21 -18.12
C THR A 464 5.92 -33.45 -17.73
N TYR A 465 6.09 -32.19 -17.33
CA TYR A 465 5.02 -31.30 -16.95
C TYR A 465 4.85 -30.24 -18.05
N ASN A 466 3.66 -30.15 -18.64
CA ASN A 466 3.35 -29.05 -19.55
C ASN A 466 3.08 -27.79 -18.71
N LEU A 467 4.01 -26.83 -18.72
CA LEU A 467 3.87 -25.58 -17.97
C LEU A 467 3.02 -24.57 -18.73
N ILE A 468 3.32 -24.41 -20.03
CA ILE A 468 2.70 -23.38 -20.86
C ILE A 468 2.24 -23.99 -22.18
N SER A 469 0.95 -23.91 -22.47
CA SER A 469 0.42 -24.12 -23.83
C SER A 469 0.27 -22.78 -24.53
N TYR A 470 0.76 -22.64 -25.76
CA TYR A 470 0.63 -21.41 -26.54
C TYR A 470 0.11 -21.65 -27.96
N GLY A 471 -0.79 -20.78 -28.42
CA GLY A 471 -1.50 -20.92 -29.71
C GLY A 471 -0.82 -20.24 -30.90
N SER A 472 0.24 -19.45 -30.68
CA SER A 472 0.89 -18.64 -31.72
C SER A 472 2.42 -18.83 -31.72
N THR A 473 3.18 -17.77 -31.99
CA THR A 473 4.65 -17.77 -32.00
C THR A 473 5.23 -17.48 -30.61
N ILE A 474 6.43 -18.00 -30.36
CA ILE A 474 7.25 -17.70 -29.19
C ILE A 474 8.47 -16.84 -29.60
N SER A 475 8.86 -15.88 -28.77
CA SER A 475 10.11 -15.14 -28.92
C SER A 475 10.90 -15.07 -27.61
N ASN A 476 12.23 -14.91 -27.74
CA ASN A 476 13.16 -14.71 -26.64
C ASN A 476 13.09 -15.77 -25.52
N ALA A 477 13.03 -17.06 -25.87
CA ALA A 477 12.89 -18.19 -24.92
C ALA A 477 14.14 -18.47 -24.04
N GLY A 478 14.87 -17.43 -23.64
CA GLY A 478 15.90 -17.54 -22.61
C GLY A 478 15.25 -17.70 -21.25
N VAL A 479 14.94 -18.95 -20.89
CA VAL A 479 14.33 -19.32 -19.61
C VAL A 479 15.38 -19.97 -18.73
N PHE A 480 15.39 -19.60 -17.46
CA PHE A 480 16.10 -20.36 -16.43
C PHE A 480 15.15 -20.70 -15.29
N ILE A 481 15.38 -21.86 -14.69
CA ILE A 481 14.68 -22.29 -13.47
C ILE A 481 15.41 -21.60 -12.32
N ALA A 482 14.71 -20.68 -11.65
CA ALA A 482 15.25 -19.92 -10.52
C ALA A 482 15.22 -20.76 -9.24
N SER A 483 14.13 -21.49 -9.02
CA SER A 483 13.95 -22.38 -7.88
C SER A 483 13.12 -23.61 -8.25
N ALA A 484 13.43 -24.76 -7.65
CA ALA A 484 12.70 -26.01 -7.82
C ALA A 484 12.97 -26.95 -6.63
N PRO A 485 12.15 -28.02 -6.44
CA PRO A 485 12.42 -29.04 -5.44
C PRO A 485 13.84 -29.63 -5.53
N VAL A 486 14.38 -30.12 -4.42
CA VAL A 486 15.71 -30.75 -4.40
C VAL A 486 15.64 -32.23 -4.75
N GLY A 487 16.73 -32.80 -5.27
CA GLY A 487 16.83 -34.24 -5.57
C GLY A 487 16.44 -34.63 -7.00
N TYR A 488 16.23 -33.66 -7.89
CA TYR A 488 15.95 -33.85 -9.30
C TYR A 488 16.88 -33.02 -10.17
N ASP A 489 17.06 -33.48 -11.41
CA ASP A 489 17.62 -32.71 -12.50
C ASP A 489 16.48 -32.14 -13.35
N TYR A 490 16.66 -30.91 -13.83
CA TYR A 490 15.63 -30.15 -14.53
C TYR A 490 16.09 -29.67 -15.90
N SER A 491 15.21 -29.76 -16.89
CA SER A 491 15.43 -29.10 -18.18
C SER A 491 14.13 -28.55 -18.76
N ILE A 492 14.23 -27.44 -19.50
CA ILE A 492 13.11 -26.87 -20.25
C ILE A 492 13.14 -27.40 -21.68
N ASN A 493 12.03 -27.98 -22.11
CA ASN A 493 11.85 -28.55 -23.44
C ASN A 493 10.79 -27.76 -24.22
N THR A 494 11.19 -27.19 -25.36
CA THR A 494 10.33 -26.44 -26.29
C THR A 494 10.19 -27.13 -27.65
N ASN A 495 10.54 -28.42 -27.74
CA ASN A 495 10.54 -29.17 -29.01
C ASN A 495 9.13 -29.56 -29.45
N THR A 496 8.17 -29.64 -28.53
CA THR A 496 6.76 -29.85 -28.86
C THR A 496 6.13 -28.53 -29.28
N PRO A 497 5.70 -28.37 -30.54
CA PRO A 497 5.08 -27.13 -31.00
C PRO A 497 3.88 -26.74 -30.12
N GLY A 498 3.82 -25.48 -29.73
CA GLY A 498 2.74 -24.96 -28.89
C GLY A 498 2.83 -25.32 -27.41
N GLN A 499 3.95 -25.90 -26.95
CA GLN A 499 4.17 -26.24 -25.54
C GLN A 499 5.54 -25.81 -25.03
N ILE A 500 5.58 -25.52 -23.73
CA ILE A 500 6.80 -25.40 -22.93
C ILE A 500 6.68 -26.41 -21.80
N ASN A 501 7.54 -27.41 -21.85
CA ASN A 501 7.52 -28.52 -20.93
C ASN A 501 8.70 -28.43 -19.95
N LEU A 502 8.46 -28.69 -18.68
CA LEU A 502 9.50 -29.01 -17.71
C LEU A 502 9.72 -30.52 -17.74
N VAL A 503 10.96 -30.94 -18.01
CA VAL A 503 11.38 -32.34 -17.87
C VAL A 503 12.13 -32.48 -16.56
N VAL A 504 11.65 -33.39 -15.73
CA VAL A 504 12.17 -33.70 -14.40
C VAL A 504 12.72 -35.12 -14.42
N THR A 505 13.98 -35.29 -14.05
CA THR A 505 14.63 -36.61 -13.96
C THR A 505 15.28 -36.79 -12.61
N THR A 506 15.50 -38.03 -12.18
CA THR A 506 16.38 -38.28 -11.03
C THR A 506 17.83 -38.17 -11.45
N PRO A 507 18.71 -37.58 -10.63
CA PRO A 507 20.14 -37.67 -10.84
C PRO A 507 20.56 -39.14 -10.93
N PRO A 508 21.59 -39.46 -11.73
CA PRO A 508 22.12 -40.82 -11.77
C PRO A 508 22.56 -41.23 -10.37
N LEU A 509 22.11 -42.42 -9.94
CA LEU A 509 22.58 -43.00 -8.67
C LEU A 509 24.09 -43.24 -8.75
N PRO A 510 24.84 -43.00 -7.66
CA PRO A 510 26.24 -43.43 -7.61
C PRO A 510 26.32 -44.96 -7.78
N PRO A 511 27.38 -45.49 -8.41
CA PRO A 511 27.59 -46.93 -8.47
C PRO A 511 27.62 -47.55 -7.07
N ALA A 512 26.95 -48.69 -6.90
CA ALA A 512 27.01 -49.43 -5.65
C ALA A 512 28.45 -49.89 -5.38
N ALA A 513 28.94 -49.66 -4.16
CA ALA A 513 30.33 -50.00 -3.82
C ALA A 513 30.59 -51.51 -4.00
N PRO A 514 31.72 -51.91 -4.61
CA PRO A 514 32.12 -53.31 -4.65
C PRO A 514 32.32 -53.86 -3.24
N SER A 515 32.21 -55.17 -3.09
CA SER A 515 32.35 -55.82 -1.79
C SER A 515 33.23 -57.07 -1.87
N GLY A 516 33.61 -57.63 -0.72
CA GLY A 516 34.33 -58.91 -0.67
C GLY A 516 35.72 -58.89 -1.32
N LEU A 517 36.42 -57.75 -1.30
CA LEU A 517 37.77 -57.65 -1.84
C LEU A 517 38.70 -58.65 -1.14
N ALA A 518 39.23 -59.59 -1.91
CA ALA A 518 40.14 -60.64 -1.47
C ALA A 518 41.45 -60.56 -2.27
N ALA A 519 42.58 -60.51 -1.56
CA ALA A 519 43.91 -60.53 -2.14
C ALA A 519 44.54 -61.92 -1.93
N THR A 520 44.80 -62.66 -3.01
CA THR A 520 45.37 -64.01 -2.98
C THR A 520 46.77 -63.99 -3.58
N PRO A 521 47.84 -64.21 -2.79
CA PRO A 521 49.19 -64.34 -3.30
C PRO A 521 49.32 -65.55 -4.25
N VAL A 522 49.90 -65.34 -5.43
CA VAL A 522 50.12 -66.39 -6.43
C VAL A 522 51.62 -66.75 -6.54
N SER A 523 52.49 -65.74 -6.43
CA SER A 523 53.95 -65.91 -6.46
C SER A 523 54.62 -64.76 -5.70
N PRO A 524 55.96 -64.78 -5.49
CA PRO A 524 56.67 -63.67 -4.86
C PRO A 524 56.49 -62.32 -5.58
N THR A 525 56.06 -62.31 -6.84
CA THR A 525 55.89 -61.09 -7.65
C THR A 525 54.46 -60.86 -8.14
N GLN A 526 53.47 -61.61 -7.64
CA GLN A 526 52.08 -61.47 -8.06
C GLN A 526 51.07 -61.77 -6.95
N ILE A 527 50.08 -60.88 -6.82
CA ILE A 527 48.87 -61.05 -6.00
C ILE A 527 47.67 -60.88 -6.93
N ASN A 528 46.73 -61.84 -6.91
CA ASN A 528 45.47 -61.70 -7.61
C ASN A 528 44.41 -61.11 -6.67
N LEU A 529 43.78 -60.03 -7.11
CA LEU A 529 42.62 -59.43 -6.45
C LEU A 529 41.35 -60.02 -7.05
N ALA A 530 40.37 -60.29 -6.19
CA ALA A 530 39.00 -60.62 -6.58
C ALA A 530 38.02 -59.83 -5.72
N TRP A 531 36.89 -59.41 -6.29
CA TRP A 531 35.82 -58.71 -5.57
C TRP A 531 34.47 -59.05 -6.19
N THR A 532 33.40 -58.73 -5.47
CA THR A 532 32.03 -58.79 -5.97
C THR A 532 31.65 -57.43 -6.53
N ASP A 533 31.29 -57.42 -7.80
CA ASP A 533 30.61 -56.29 -8.44
C ASP A 533 29.16 -56.23 -7.96
N ASN A 534 28.80 -55.13 -7.31
CA ASN A 534 27.46 -54.85 -6.82
C ASN A 534 26.73 -53.81 -7.68
N SER A 535 27.42 -53.22 -8.65
CA SER A 535 26.96 -52.13 -9.49
C SER A 535 26.49 -52.64 -10.86
N THR A 536 25.67 -51.84 -11.53
CA THR A 536 25.25 -52.08 -12.92
C THR A 536 25.36 -50.82 -13.77
N ASN A 537 25.88 -49.75 -13.18
CA ASN A 537 25.98 -48.39 -13.72
C ASN A 537 27.40 -47.83 -13.57
N GLU A 538 28.36 -48.66 -13.17
CA GLU A 538 29.78 -48.33 -13.12
C GLU A 538 30.37 -48.29 -14.53
N THR A 539 31.36 -47.42 -14.73
CA THR A 539 32.16 -47.41 -15.97
C THR A 539 33.48 -48.17 -15.77
N ASN A 540 33.97 -48.23 -14.54
CA ASN A 540 35.24 -48.85 -14.17
C ASN A 540 35.32 -49.12 -12.66
N PHE A 541 36.28 -49.98 -12.28
CA PHE A 541 36.78 -50.07 -10.91
C PHE A 541 38.17 -49.46 -10.83
N LEU A 542 38.36 -48.56 -9.86
CA LEU A 542 39.65 -47.99 -9.50
C LEU A 542 40.36 -48.94 -8.54
N ILE A 543 41.51 -49.47 -8.95
CA ILE A 543 42.32 -50.34 -8.08
C ILE A 543 43.44 -49.51 -7.49
N GLU A 544 43.46 -49.40 -6.16
CA GLU A 544 44.52 -48.69 -5.45
C GLU A 544 45.34 -49.62 -4.57
N ARG A 545 46.63 -49.32 -4.45
CA ARG A 545 47.59 -50.08 -3.64
C ARG A 545 48.33 -49.16 -2.69
N SER A 546 48.59 -49.65 -1.48
CA SER A 546 49.37 -48.97 -0.45
C SER A 546 50.42 -49.88 0.17
N LEU A 547 51.56 -49.30 0.58
CA LEU A 547 52.59 -49.98 1.37
C LEU A 547 52.41 -49.78 2.89
N ASN A 548 51.57 -48.83 3.30
CA ASN A 548 51.41 -48.43 4.71
C ASN A 548 49.96 -48.41 5.17
N ASN A 549 49.00 -48.82 4.32
CA ASN A 549 47.56 -48.77 4.57
C ASN A 549 47.00 -47.36 4.84
N VAL A 550 47.72 -46.32 4.42
CA VAL A 550 47.33 -44.92 4.62
C VAL A 550 47.34 -44.19 3.29
N THR A 551 48.46 -44.24 2.58
CA THR A 551 48.62 -43.62 1.26
C THR A 551 48.38 -44.65 0.18
N PHE A 552 47.21 -44.59 -0.44
CA PHE A 552 46.84 -45.43 -1.57
C PHE A 552 47.17 -44.71 -2.87
N ASN A 553 47.81 -45.43 -3.79
CA ASN A 553 48.07 -44.94 -5.13
C ASN A 553 47.29 -45.82 -6.11
N GLN A 554 46.64 -45.19 -7.07
CA GLN A 554 46.04 -45.90 -8.20
C GLN A 554 47.11 -46.71 -8.95
N ILE A 555 46.82 -47.99 -9.15
CA ILE A 555 47.66 -48.89 -9.95
C ILE A 555 46.96 -49.37 -11.23
N ALA A 556 45.63 -49.36 -11.27
CA ALA A 556 44.87 -49.71 -12.45
C ALA A 556 43.46 -49.13 -12.47
N LEU A 557 42.87 -49.12 -13.66
CA LEU A 557 41.42 -49.02 -13.89
C LEU A 557 41.01 -50.27 -14.65
N THR A 558 40.06 -51.03 -14.12
CA THR A 558 39.44 -52.13 -14.86
C THR A 558 38.12 -51.66 -15.45
N GLY A 559 37.67 -52.23 -16.56
CA GLY A 559 36.36 -51.89 -17.15
C GLY A 559 35.17 -52.27 -16.27
N ALA A 560 33.98 -51.83 -16.68
CA ALA A 560 32.70 -52.25 -16.09
C ALA A 560 32.56 -53.79 -16.04
N GLY A 561 31.92 -54.32 -15.00
CA GLY A 561 31.76 -55.76 -14.80
C GLY A 561 33.03 -56.53 -14.39
N ALA A 562 34.18 -55.87 -14.24
CA ALA A 562 35.39 -56.55 -13.80
C ALA A 562 35.27 -56.99 -12.33
N THR A 563 35.65 -58.23 -12.05
CA THR A 563 35.61 -58.83 -10.70
C THR A 563 36.96 -59.33 -10.22
N SER A 564 38.03 -59.07 -10.99
CA SER A 564 39.39 -59.45 -10.62
C SER A 564 40.45 -58.59 -11.29
N TYR A 565 41.63 -58.53 -10.68
CA TYR A 565 42.81 -57.86 -11.22
C TYR A 565 44.09 -58.57 -10.80
N PRO A 566 44.97 -59.01 -11.73
CA PRO A 566 46.26 -59.58 -11.40
C PRO A 566 47.31 -58.48 -11.19
N ASP A 567 47.64 -58.16 -9.94
CA ASP A 567 48.73 -57.22 -9.62
C ASP A 567 50.09 -57.93 -9.72
N THR A 568 50.87 -57.56 -10.72
CA THR A 568 52.14 -58.22 -11.10
C THR A 568 53.34 -57.28 -10.94
N GLY A 569 54.56 -57.84 -10.92
CA GLY A 569 55.78 -57.06 -10.76
C GLY A 569 56.03 -56.60 -9.32
N LEU A 570 55.47 -57.31 -8.34
CA LEU A 570 55.62 -57.00 -6.92
C LEU A 570 57.02 -57.36 -6.40
N ALA A 571 57.49 -56.61 -5.40
CA ALA A 571 58.64 -57.02 -4.61
C ALA A 571 58.23 -58.11 -3.60
N GLY A 572 59.00 -59.21 -3.55
CA GLY A 572 58.79 -60.29 -2.60
C GLY A 572 58.97 -59.84 -1.15
N ASN A 573 58.35 -60.58 -0.21
CA ASN A 573 58.38 -60.30 1.23
C ASN A 573 57.96 -58.86 1.60
N THR A 574 57.08 -58.25 0.80
CA THR A 574 56.54 -56.91 1.03
C THR A 574 55.04 -57.01 1.25
N THR A 575 54.53 -56.33 2.28
CA THR A 575 53.08 -56.23 2.54
C THR A 575 52.46 -55.16 1.67
N TYR A 576 51.38 -55.51 0.97
CA TYR A 576 50.58 -54.58 0.19
C TYR A 576 49.15 -54.55 0.71
N TYR A 577 48.55 -53.37 0.74
CA TYR A 577 47.15 -53.14 1.07
C TYR A 577 46.43 -52.69 -0.18
N TYR A 578 45.19 -53.14 -0.36
CA TYR A 578 44.36 -52.86 -1.53
C TYR A 578 43.00 -52.33 -1.09
N ARG A 579 42.38 -51.48 -1.91
CA ARG A 579 41.00 -51.05 -1.75
C ARG A 579 40.35 -50.79 -3.10
#